data_AF-A0A086B257-F1
#
_entry.id   AF-A0A086B257-F1
#
_cell.length_a   1.000
_cell.length_b   1.000
_cell.length_c   1.000
_cell.angle_alpha   90.00
_cell.angle_beta   90.00
_cell.angle_gamma   90.00
#
_symmetry.space_group_name_H-M   'P 1'
#
loop_
_entity.id
_entity.type
_entity.pdbx_description
1 polymer ?
#
loop_
_entity_poly.entity_id
_entity_poly.type
_entity_poly.pdbx_seq_one_letter_code
_entity_poly.pdbx_strand_id
1 'polypeptide(L)'
;MKIYLFIVALLISSLSFAQNINSNVDEVIQREMKTRRIPGAQIAVVRDGKIVLSKSYGLANVADQIAVQSNTIFPINSNTKIFTGVAVMQLVEQGKIKLDAPVSTYLSGLPAEWQKITIDQLLTHISGLPDMLKLFDPATGSVGALRTEEAIFGKLKITPMEFKTGEQFSYNQTNYYLLGKIIEKLTNKPFAEFFGERQFKTAGLKNTVFGDSRDIIPHYAPSYSYRSFFDGKRINEDKLANNYYEFPDFTRTSAGLNSTSEDLAHWIISLQNGKILQKQSTLDLMWSPATFNNGRPTDWVRGWGIAKLRKNHKAVGMSGGNRSALLIYPDDHLAVIVLTNLVGSAPEDFIEEIAGCYIPDIIKADPLTYLRKNLQKTGYENAIDFVKNEKKQNPDFMPQESELNNWGYRLLASNQKKEALAIFKLNVYLYPDSWNAYDSYGEILLKMGEKNKGTEMYKKSLELNPDNENGKNVLKEIQAKN
;
A
#
# COMPACT_ATOMS: atom_id res chain seq x y z
N MET A 1 -31.32 41.56 18.22
CA MET A 1 -31.64 41.06 16.85
C MET A 1 -30.43 40.96 15.93
N LYS A 2 -29.47 41.92 15.92
CA LYS A 2 -28.28 41.86 15.05
C LYS A 2 -27.29 40.71 15.35
N ILE A 3 -27.10 40.32 16.61
CA ILE A 3 -26.18 39.22 17.00
C ILE A 3 -26.71 37.84 16.57
N TYR A 4 -28.03 37.61 16.68
CA TYR A 4 -28.65 36.35 16.24
C TYR A 4 -28.58 36.17 14.72
N LEU A 5 -28.71 37.25 13.92
CA LEU A 5 -28.57 37.18 12.47
C LEU A 5 -27.15 36.79 12.02
N PHE A 6 -26.13 37.26 12.76
CA PHE A 6 -24.72 36.96 12.45
C PHE A 6 -24.36 35.51 12.78
N ILE A 7 -24.89 34.97 13.89
CA ILE A 7 -24.71 33.55 14.28
C ILE A 7 -25.43 32.62 13.28
N VAL A 8 -26.64 32.99 12.83
CA VAL A 8 -27.39 32.21 11.82
C VAL A 8 -26.66 32.21 10.47
N ALA A 9 -26.11 33.35 10.04
CA ALA A 9 -25.34 33.42 8.78
C ALA A 9 -24.04 32.58 8.83
N LEU A 10 -23.32 32.59 9.95
CA LEU A 10 -22.14 31.75 10.17
C LEU A 10 -22.48 30.25 10.14
N LEU A 11 -23.60 29.84 10.75
CA LEU A 11 -24.06 28.44 10.75
C LEU A 11 -24.52 27.97 9.35
N ILE A 12 -25.14 28.84 8.55
CA ILE A 12 -25.55 28.48 7.18
C ILE A 12 -24.31 28.31 6.28
N SER A 13 -23.32 29.20 6.39
CA SER A 13 -22.11 29.14 5.57
C SER A 13 -21.25 27.89 5.83
N SER A 14 -21.14 27.44 7.08
CA SER A 14 -20.40 26.24 7.45
C SER A 14 -21.09 24.95 6.99
N LEU A 15 -22.43 24.91 7.03
CA LEU A 15 -23.22 23.80 6.50
C LEU A 15 -23.11 23.66 4.98
N SER A 16 -23.16 24.78 4.24
CA SER A 16 -22.99 24.75 2.78
C SER A 16 -21.59 24.32 2.35
N PHE A 17 -20.55 24.73 3.08
CA PHE A 17 -19.17 24.33 2.78
C PHE A 17 -18.93 22.83 3.05
N ALA A 18 -19.43 22.31 4.18
CA ALA A 18 -19.34 20.87 4.49
C ALA A 18 -20.13 20.01 3.48
N GLN A 19 -21.29 20.48 3.03
CA GLN A 19 -22.08 19.78 2.00
C GLN A 19 -21.35 19.72 0.66
N ASN A 20 -20.63 20.79 0.29
CA ASN A 20 -19.84 20.85 -0.95
C ASN A 20 -18.59 19.94 -0.90
N ILE A 21 -17.88 19.89 0.23
CA ILE A 21 -16.74 18.95 0.40
C ILE A 21 -17.23 17.50 0.27
N ASN A 22 -18.34 17.17 0.94
CA ASN A 22 -18.89 15.82 0.89
C ASN A 22 -19.34 15.42 -0.53
N SER A 23 -19.88 16.35 -1.33
CA SER A 23 -20.20 16.08 -2.73
C SER A 23 -18.95 15.85 -3.58
N ASN A 24 -17.87 16.61 -3.34
CA ASN A 24 -16.61 16.42 -4.07
C ASN A 24 -15.98 15.05 -3.78
N VAL A 25 -16.06 14.57 -2.54
CA VAL A 25 -15.62 13.21 -2.19
C VAL A 25 -16.47 12.16 -2.90
N ASP A 26 -17.79 12.33 -2.93
CA ASP A 26 -18.69 11.40 -3.63
C ASP A 26 -18.38 11.31 -5.12
N GLU A 27 -18.07 12.44 -5.77
CA GLU A 27 -17.67 12.49 -7.18
C GLU A 27 -16.40 11.70 -7.44
N VAL A 28 -15.36 11.87 -6.61
CA VAL A 28 -14.11 11.10 -6.74
C VAL A 28 -14.38 9.61 -6.60
N ILE A 29 -15.11 9.20 -5.56
CA ILE A 29 -15.38 7.78 -5.29
C ILE A 29 -16.24 7.16 -6.40
N GLN A 30 -17.32 7.80 -6.82
CA GLN A 30 -18.18 7.28 -7.89
C GLN A 30 -17.42 7.17 -9.22
N ARG A 31 -16.58 8.16 -9.54
CA ARG A 31 -15.71 8.12 -10.72
C ARG A 31 -14.75 6.93 -10.67
N GLU A 32 -14.04 6.76 -9.56
CA GLU A 32 -13.06 5.68 -9.41
C GLU A 32 -13.72 4.31 -9.35
N MET A 33 -14.86 4.17 -8.64
CA MET A 33 -15.63 2.92 -8.63
C MET A 33 -16.12 2.54 -10.02
N LYS A 34 -16.63 3.49 -10.80
CA LYS A 34 -17.05 3.25 -12.19
C LYS A 34 -15.87 2.88 -13.08
N THR A 35 -14.79 3.66 -13.04
CA THR A 35 -13.61 3.49 -13.90
C THR A 35 -12.91 2.16 -13.65
N ARG A 36 -12.78 1.79 -12.38
CA ARG A 36 -12.06 0.58 -11.94
C ARG A 36 -13.00 -0.62 -11.75
N ARG A 37 -14.31 -0.42 -11.91
CA ARG A 37 -15.37 -1.40 -11.72
C ARG A 37 -15.35 -2.01 -10.31
N ILE A 38 -15.17 -1.17 -9.30
CA ILE A 38 -15.14 -1.58 -7.88
C ILE A 38 -16.58 -1.90 -7.43
N PRO A 39 -16.87 -3.12 -6.95
CA PRO A 39 -18.21 -3.48 -6.52
C PRO A 39 -18.67 -2.74 -5.25
N GLY A 40 -17.83 -2.67 -4.23
CA GLY A 40 -18.16 -2.05 -2.95
C GLY A 40 -16.97 -1.39 -2.27
N ALA A 41 -17.24 -0.30 -1.56
CA ALA A 41 -16.23 0.48 -0.86
C ALA A 41 -16.74 1.12 0.43
N GLN A 42 -15.82 1.35 1.36
CA GLN A 42 -15.99 2.16 2.56
C GLN A 42 -14.92 3.24 2.61
N ILE A 43 -15.31 4.46 3.01
CA ILE A 43 -14.41 5.60 3.12
C ILE A 43 -14.66 6.30 4.45
N ALA A 44 -13.57 6.64 5.14
CA ALA A 44 -13.62 7.53 6.29
C ALA A 44 -12.57 8.64 6.14
N VAL A 45 -12.92 9.84 6.62
CA VAL A 45 -12.00 10.98 6.72
C VAL A 45 -11.99 11.47 8.16
N VAL A 46 -10.80 11.54 8.73
CA VAL A 46 -10.53 12.16 10.03
C VAL A 46 -9.99 13.55 9.80
N ARG A 47 -10.57 14.55 10.47
CA ARG A 47 -10.10 15.93 10.47
C ARG A 47 -10.12 16.47 11.89
N ASP A 48 -9.01 17.07 12.32
CA ASP A 48 -8.88 17.69 13.64
C ASP A 48 -9.33 16.75 14.79
N GLY A 49 -8.91 15.48 14.69
CA GLY A 49 -9.20 14.43 15.67
C GLY A 49 -10.63 13.88 15.66
N LYS A 50 -11.45 14.20 14.64
CA LYS A 50 -12.85 13.77 14.52
C LYS A 50 -13.11 13.13 13.17
N ILE A 51 -14.00 12.14 13.13
CA ILE A 51 -14.51 11.58 11.88
C ILE A 51 -15.47 12.60 11.26
N VAL A 52 -15.10 13.18 10.12
CA VAL A 52 -15.91 14.19 9.41
C VAL A 52 -16.66 13.61 8.20
N LEU A 53 -16.26 12.42 7.76
CA LEU A 53 -16.96 11.63 6.75
C LEU A 53 -16.82 10.14 7.08
N SER A 54 -17.91 9.39 7.00
CA SER A 54 -17.97 7.92 7.04
C SER A 54 -19.07 7.50 6.06
N LYS A 55 -18.69 6.90 4.93
CA LYS A 55 -19.63 6.55 3.85
C LYS A 55 -19.37 5.15 3.29
N SER A 56 -20.44 4.50 2.87
CA SER A 56 -20.46 3.17 2.27
C SER A 56 -21.08 3.22 0.88
N TYR A 57 -20.52 2.48 -0.08
CA TYR A 57 -20.91 2.52 -1.48
C TYR A 57 -20.99 1.11 -2.07
N GLY A 58 -21.96 0.90 -2.96
CA GLY A 58 -22.06 -0.31 -3.76
C GLY A 58 -22.42 -1.56 -2.96
N LEU A 59 -21.89 -2.70 -3.39
CA LEU A 59 -22.25 -4.03 -2.89
C LEU A 59 -21.10 -4.67 -2.10
N ALA A 60 -21.39 -5.09 -0.87
CA ALA A 60 -20.51 -5.94 -0.07
C ALA A 60 -20.39 -7.33 -0.70
N ASN A 61 -21.53 -7.87 -1.17
CA ASN A 61 -21.61 -9.14 -1.88
C ASN A 61 -22.40 -8.97 -3.18
N VAL A 62 -21.74 -9.27 -4.30
CA VAL A 62 -22.30 -9.13 -5.66
C VAL A 62 -23.32 -10.22 -5.97
N ALA A 63 -23.10 -11.45 -5.53
CA ALA A 63 -23.98 -12.58 -5.83
C ALA A 63 -25.33 -12.41 -5.14
N ASP A 64 -25.30 -11.98 -3.88
CA ASP A 64 -26.49 -11.84 -3.03
C ASP A 64 -27.08 -10.41 -3.04
N GLN A 65 -26.48 -9.49 -3.83
CA GLN A 65 -26.88 -8.08 -3.91
C GLN A 65 -26.94 -7.37 -2.54
N ILE A 66 -26.03 -7.73 -1.63
CA ILE A 66 -25.95 -7.13 -0.30
C ILE A 66 -25.20 -5.82 -0.40
N ALA A 67 -25.85 -4.71 -0.03
CA ALA A 67 -25.23 -3.39 0.01
C ALA A 67 -24.11 -3.30 1.07
N VAL A 68 -23.10 -2.48 0.81
CA VAL A 68 -22.11 -2.12 1.85
C VAL A 68 -22.80 -1.29 2.94
N GLN A 69 -22.58 -1.68 4.18
CA GLN A 69 -23.05 -1.01 5.40
C GLN A 69 -21.84 -0.54 6.22
N SER A 70 -22.03 0.31 7.23
CA SER A 70 -20.94 0.82 8.08
C SER A 70 -20.20 -0.27 8.86
N ASN A 71 -20.87 -1.39 9.15
CA ASN A 71 -20.27 -2.56 9.81
C ASN A 71 -19.76 -3.63 8.82
N THR A 72 -19.82 -3.40 7.51
CA THR A 72 -19.24 -4.32 6.53
C THR A 72 -17.74 -4.40 6.71
N ILE A 73 -17.23 -5.60 7.01
CA ILE A 73 -15.82 -5.83 7.29
C ILE A 73 -15.08 -6.10 5.98
N PHE A 74 -14.03 -5.32 5.73
CA PHE A 74 -13.13 -5.49 4.61
C PHE A 74 -11.78 -6.01 5.07
N PRO A 75 -11.13 -6.89 4.30
CA PRO A 75 -9.75 -7.26 4.53
C PRO A 75 -8.80 -6.10 4.25
N ILE A 76 -7.93 -5.79 5.21
CA ILE A 76 -6.98 -4.67 5.10
C ILE A 76 -5.59 -5.14 4.68
N ASN A 77 -5.36 -6.47 4.61
CA ASN A 77 -4.14 -7.09 4.10
C ASN A 77 -2.91 -6.46 4.76
N SER A 78 -1.91 -6.05 3.98
CA SER A 78 -0.67 -5.46 4.47
C SER A 78 -0.82 -4.17 5.30
N ASN A 79 -2.00 -3.54 5.36
CA ASN A 79 -2.29 -2.56 6.41
C ASN A 79 -2.11 -3.15 7.82
N THR A 80 -2.21 -4.47 8.03
CA THR A 80 -1.89 -5.09 9.31
C THR A 80 -0.49 -4.75 9.83
N LYS A 81 0.48 -4.50 8.94
CA LYS A 81 1.84 -4.16 9.34
C LYS A 81 1.94 -2.88 10.16
N ILE A 82 1.05 -1.92 9.97
CA ILE A 82 1.05 -0.70 10.78
C ILE A 82 0.66 -1.03 12.24
N PHE A 83 -0.26 -1.97 12.45
CA PHE A 83 -0.65 -2.45 13.79
C PHE A 83 0.50 -3.22 14.44
N THR A 84 1.22 -4.04 13.66
CA THR A 84 2.41 -4.76 14.14
C THR A 84 3.55 -3.79 14.49
N GLY A 85 3.80 -2.77 13.66
CA GLY A 85 4.75 -1.71 13.94
C GLY A 85 4.41 -1.00 15.25
N VAL A 86 3.14 -0.59 15.42
CA VAL A 86 2.66 0.03 16.65
C VAL A 86 2.79 -0.90 17.87
N ALA A 87 2.50 -2.21 17.73
CA ALA A 87 2.69 -3.17 18.81
C ALA A 87 4.17 -3.26 19.25
N VAL A 88 5.10 -3.25 18.30
CA VAL A 88 6.54 -3.21 18.60
C VAL A 88 6.91 -1.91 19.29
N MET A 89 6.40 -0.76 18.81
CA MET A 89 6.66 0.54 19.43
C MET A 89 6.04 0.66 20.84
N GLN A 90 4.90 0.01 21.13
CA GLN A 90 4.36 -0.09 22.48
C GLN A 90 5.31 -0.84 23.43
N LEU A 91 5.99 -1.88 22.93
CA LEU A 91 7.01 -2.61 23.69
C LEU A 91 8.31 -1.81 23.82
N VAL A 92 8.63 -0.93 22.87
CA VAL A 92 9.72 0.05 22.99
C VAL A 92 9.42 1.06 24.10
N GLU A 93 8.20 1.61 24.17
CA GLU A 93 7.83 2.55 25.24
C GLU A 93 7.89 1.91 26.64
N GLN A 94 7.60 0.61 26.71
CA GLN A 94 7.72 -0.20 27.93
C GLN A 94 9.17 -0.58 28.28
N GLY A 95 10.15 -0.21 27.44
CA GLY A 95 11.56 -0.58 27.62
C GLY A 95 11.86 -2.07 27.38
N LYS A 96 10.92 -2.82 26.81
CA LYS A 96 11.08 -4.25 26.52
C LYS A 96 11.79 -4.52 25.20
N ILE A 97 11.68 -3.60 24.23
CA ILE A 97 12.36 -3.67 22.95
C ILE A 97 13.30 -2.47 22.81
N LYS A 98 14.49 -2.70 22.27
CA LYS A 98 15.38 -1.68 21.72
C LYS A 98 15.45 -1.90 20.21
N LEU A 99 15.32 -0.83 19.42
CA LEU A 99 15.24 -0.95 17.97
C LEU A 99 16.56 -1.40 17.33
N ASP A 100 17.68 -0.98 17.92
CA ASP A 100 19.05 -1.34 17.52
C ASP A 100 19.51 -2.69 18.10
N ALA A 101 18.72 -3.31 18.99
CA ALA A 101 19.06 -4.62 19.51
C ALA A 101 18.94 -5.70 18.42
N PRO A 102 19.89 -6.64 18.35
CA PRO A 102 19.78 -7.79 17.48
C PRO A 102 18.55 -8.64 17.80
N VAL A 103 17.94 -9.25 16.79
CA VAL A 103 16.80 -10.17 16.91
C VAL A 103 17.14 -11.37 17.83
N SER A 104 18.40 -11.78 17.86
CA SER A 104 18.89 -12.85 18.75
C SER A 104 18.80 -12.52 20.24
N THR A 105 18.65 -11.23 20.60
CA THR A 105 18.35 -10.81 21.98
C THR A 105 17.00 -11.35 22.46
N TYR A 106 16.06 -11.55 21.54
CA TYR A 106 14.67 -11.89 21.84
C TYR A 106 14.31 -13.31 21.42
N LEU A 107 14.92 -13.83 20.36
CA LEU A 107 14.64 -15.14 19.79
C LEU A 107 15.91 -16.00 19.72
N SER A 108 15.81 -17.25 20.21
CA SER A 108 16.89 -18.24 20.16
C SER A 108 16.78 -19.15 18.94
N GLY A 109 17.87 -19.84 18.58
CA GLY A 109 17.87 -20.87 17.53
C GLY A 109 17.78 -20.32 16.10
N LEU A 110 18.20 -19.08 15.88
CA LEU A 110 18.29 -18.44 14.58
C LEU A 110 19.63 -18.76 13.89
N PRO A 111 19.66 -18.87 12.54
CA PRO A 111 20.89 -18.94 11.76
C PRO A 111 21.86 -17.81 12.12
N ALA A 112 23.17 -18.08 12.07
CA ALA A 112 24.20 -17.12 12.48
C ALA A 112 24.09 -15.77 11.74
N GLU A 113 23.78 -15.80 10.45
CA GLU A 113 23.59 -14.60 9.61
C GLU A 113 22.40 -13.74 10.05
N TRP A 114 21.37 -14.35 10.65
CA TRP A 114 20.16 -13.64 11.06
C TRP A 114 20.33 -12.99 12.43
N GLN A 115 21.21 -13.53 13.29
CA GLN A 115 21.29 -13.16 14.70
C GLN A 115 21.58 -11.68 14.93
N LYS A 116 22.31 -11.03 14.02
CA LYS A 116 22.70 -9.62 14.09
C LYS A 116 21.68 -8.65 13.49
N ILE A 117 20.64 -9.15 12.80
CA ILE A 117 19.60 -8.31 12.21
C ILE A 117 18.89 -7.59 13.35
N THR A 118 18.80 -6.26 13.29
CA THR A 118 18.15 -5.45 14.33
C THR A 118 16.64 -5.41 14.16
N ILE A 119 15.92 -5.07 15.23
CA ILE A 119 14.46 -4.87 15.16
C ILE A 119 14.09 -3.77 14.16
N ASP A 120 14.91 -2.72 14.09
CA ASP A 120 14.73 -1.64 13.13
C ASP A 120 14.78 -2.12 11.68
N GLN A 121 15.74 -3.00 11.37
CA GLN A 121 15.91 -3.57 10.03
C GLN A 121 14.77 -4.53 9.65
N LEU A 122 14.15 -5.21 10.62
CA LEU A 122 12.92 -5.98 10.38
C LEU A 122 11.74 -5.06 10.05
N LEU A 123 11.53 -4.00 10.85
CA LEU A 123 10.43 -3.04 10.65
C LEU A 123 10.50 -2.29 9.32
N THR A 124 11.71 -2.11 8.79
CA THR A 124 12.01 -1.30 7.59
C THR A 124 12.38 -2.12 6.35
N HIS A 125 12.26 -3.45 6.42
CA HIS A 125 12.48 -4.34 5.27
C HIS A 125 13.88 -4.30 4.65
N ILE A 126 14.89 -3.96 5.45
CA ILE A 126 16.30 -3.95 5.01
C ILE A 126 17.09 -5.13 5.62
N SER A 127 16.40 -6.21 5.97
CA SER A 127 16.99 -7.35 6.68
C SER A 127 17.85 -8.27 5.79
N GLY A 128 17.48 -8.42 4.52
CA GLY A 128 18.08 -9.39 3.60
C GLY A 128 17.59 -10.83 3.76
N LEU A 129 16.58 -11.07 4.63
CA LEU A 129 16.06 -12.41 4.89
C LEU A 129 15.46 -13.06 3.63
N PRO A 130 15.43 -14.40 3.54
CA PRO A 130 14.61 -15.08 2.54
C PRO A 130 13.12 -14.83 2.79
N ASP A 131 12.35 -14.55 1.74
CA ASP A 131 10.90 -14.30 1.86
C ASP A 131 10.09 -15.61 1.90
N MET A 132 9.34 -15.79 2.99
CA MET A 132 8.48 -16.95 3.20
C MET A 132 7.35 -17.08 2.18
N LEU A 133 6.88 -15.98 1.56
CA LEU A 133 5.85 -16.07 0.52
C LEU A 133 6.30 -16.87 -0.70
N LYS A 134 7.61 -16.94 -0.97
CA LYS A 134 8.16 -17.75 -2.07
C LYS A 134 8.01 -19.26 -1.82
N LEU A 135 7.67 -19.66 -0.59
CA LEU A 135 7.42 -21.05 -0.21
C LEU A 135 5.93 -21.40 -0.17
N PHE A 136 5.06 -20.41 -0.36
CA PHE A 136 3.61 -20.59 -0.28
C PHE A 136 3.03 -20.91 -1.65
N ASP A 137 1.84 -21.49 -1.67
CA ASP A 137 1.09 -21.65 -2.90
C ASP A 137 0.74 -20.26 -3.46
N PRO A 138 1.18 -19.89 -4.67
CA PRO A 138 0.99 -18.54 -5.18
C PRO A 138 -0.45 -18.24 -5.58
N ALA A 139 -1.30 -19.26 -5.75
CA ALA A 139 -2.69 -19.08 -6.13
C ALA A 139 -3.59 -18.79 -4.91
N THR A 140 -3.26 -19.38 -3.77
CA THR A 140 -4.08 -19.33 -2.54
C THR A 140 -3.42 -18.60 -1.38
N GLY A 141 -2.10 -18.49 -1.36
CA GLY A 141 -1.33 -18.05 -0.19
C GLY A 141 -1.22 -19.10 0.92
N SER A 142 -1.71 -20.33 0.68
CA SER A 142 -1.60 -21.43 1.64
C SER A 142 -0.16 -21.89 1.83
N VAL A 143 0.10 -22.65 2.90
CA VAL A 143 1.40 -23.28 3.19
C VAL A 143 1.89 -24.28 2.12
N GLY A 144 1.11 -24.48 1.06
CA GLY A 144 1.47 -25.28 -0.10
C GLY A 144 1.94 -26.69 0.27
N ALA A 145 3.04 -27.12 -0.35
CA ALA A 145 3.61 -28.45 -0.13
C ALA A 145 4.25 -28.64 1.26
N LEU A 146 4.64 -27.56 1.95
CA LEU A 146 5.33 -27.64 3.24
C LEU A 146 4.38 -27.91 4.41
N ARG A 147 3.08 -27.61 4.26
CA ARG A 147 1.97 -27.97 5.19
C ARG A 147 2.02 -27.38 6.61
N THR A 148 3.19 -27.08 7.18
CA THR A 148 3.33 -26.62 8.57
C THR A 148 4.25 -25.41 8.71
N GLU A 149 4.06 -24.64 9.78
CA GLU A 149 4.96 -23.54 10.16
C GLU A 149 6.40 -24.03 10.34
N GLU A 150 6.59 -25.17 11.02
CA GLU A 150 7.92 -25.73 11.29
C GLU A 150 8.66 -26.09 9.99
N ALA A 151 7.97 -26.68 9.01
CA ALA A 151 8.58 -27.02 7.72
C ALA A 151 8.95 -25.77 6.92
N ILE A 152 8.08 -24.75 6.91
CA ILE A 152 8.37 -23.44 6.29
C ILE A 152 9.59 -22.81 6.94
N PHE A 153 9.62 -22.73 8.27
CA PHE A 153 10.71 -22.10 8.99
C PHE A 153 12.02 -22.89 8.87
N GLY A 154 11.95 -24.22 8.91
CA GLY A 154 13.08 -25.12 8.63
C GLY A 154 13.68 -24.87 7.25
N LYS A 155 12.83 -24.72 6.22
CA LYS A 155 13.29 -24.38 4.87
C LYS A 155 13.90 -22.99 4.79
N LEU A 156 13.32 -21.99 5.46
CA LEU A 156 13.87 -20.63 5.48
C LEU A 156 15.26 -20.58 6.12
N LYS A 157 15.48 -21.29 7.22
CA LYS A 157 16.78 -21.30 7.94
C LYS A 157 17.96 -21.78 7.09
N ILE A 158 17.70 -22.61 6.08
CA ILE A 158 18.73 -23.12 5.15
C ILE A 158 18.73 -22.40 3.80
N THR A 159 17.84 -21.43 3.61
CA THR A 159 17.79 -20.61 2.40
C THR A 159 18.77 -19.44 2.58
N PRO A 160 19.66 -19.17 1.61
CA PRO A 160 20.59 -18.03 1.69
C PRO A 160 19.86 -16.70 1.85
N MET A 161 20.55 -15.73 2.46
CA MET A 161 20.13 -14.33 2.46
C MET A 161 19.96 -13.83 1.02
N GLU A 162 18.95 -13.00 0.77
CA GLU A 162 18.71 -12.39 -0.54
C GLU A 162 19.77 -11.32 -0.87
N PHE A 163 20.25 -10.64 0.17
CA PHE A 163 21.31 -9.63 0.12
C PHE A 163 21.84 -9.40 1.54
N LYS A 164 22.96 -8.67 1.67
CA LYS A 164 23.51 -8.36 2.99
C LYS A 164 22.61 -7.35 3.71
N THR A 165 22.38 -7.60 5.00
CA THR A 165 21.55 -6.74 5.86
C THR A 165 21.96 -5.27 5.77
N GLY A 166 20.98 -4.39 5.55
CA GLY A 166 21.14 -2.94 5.45
C GLY A 166 21.54 -2.42 4.07
N GLU A 167 21.85 -3.27 3.08
CA GLU A 167 22.29 -2.81 1.76
C GLU A 167 21.13 -2.47 0.81
N GLN A 168 19.99 -3.16 0.93
CA GLN A 168 18.86 -3.03 0.01
C GLN A 168 17.53 -3.08 0.76
N PHE A 169 16.46 -2.65 0.10
CA PHE A 169 15.09 -2.82 0.56
C PHE A 169 14.46 -4.00 -0.19
N SER A 170 13.84 -4.93 0.54
CA SER A 170 13.02 -6.00 -0.02
C SER A 170 11.81 -6.25 0.86
N TYR A 171 10.63 -5.99 0.30
CA TYR A 171 9.36 -6.24 0.98
C TYR A 171 9.19 -7.74 1.25
N ASN A 172 9.13 -8.12 2.53
CA ASN A 172 9.41 -9.48 2.98
C ASN A 172 8.59 -9.84 4.22
N GLN A 173 7.85 -10.96 4.17
CA GLN A 173 6.94 -11.31 5.27
C GLN A 173 7.64 -12.01 6.44
N THR A 174 8.80 -12.62 6.21
CA THR A 174 9.62 -13.22 7.26
C THR A 174 9.97 -12.19 8.34
N ASN A 175 10.15 -10.92 7.96
CA ASN A 175 10.36 -9.83 8.91
C ASN A 175 9.21 -9.72 9.94
N TYR A 176 7.96 -9.65 9.45
CA TYR A 176 6.79 -9.44 10.31
C TYR A 176 6.37 -10.72 11.04
N TYR A 177 6.71 -11.89 10.49
CA TYR A 177 6.66 -13.16 11.22
C TYR A 177 7.57 -13.11 12.47
N LEU A 178 8.84 -12.73 12.30
CA LEU A 178 9.79 -12.64 13.42
C LEU A 178 9.35 -11.59 14.45
N LEU A 179 8.84 -10.43 14.01
CA LEU A 179 8.26 -9.42 14.91
C LEU A 179 7.07 -9.98 15.70
N GLY A 180 6.21 -10.79 15.07
CA GLY A 180 5.14 -11.52 15.74
C GLY A 180 5.65 -12.45 16.84
N LYS A 181 6.67 -13.27 16.53
CA LYS A 181 7.30 -14.15 17.52
C LYS A 181 7.94 -13.40 18.68
N ILE A 182 8.53 -12.23 18.42
CA ILE A 182 9.09 -11.36 19.47
C ILE A 182 7.97 -10.84 20.38
N ILE A 183 6.86 -10.37 19.80
CA ILE A 183 5.70 -9.91 20.58
C ILE A 183 5.22 -11.04 21.48
N GLU A 184 4.97 -12.24 20.93
CA GLU A 184 4.51 -13.39 21.70
C GLU A 184 5.47 -13.78 22.83
N LYS A 185 6.77 -13.77 22.53
CA LYS A 185 7.81 -14.10 23.52
C LYS A 185 7.85 -13.10 24.67
N LEU A 186 7.72 -11.81 24.40
CA LEU A 186 7.84 -10.74 25.40
C LEU A 186 6.54 -10.47 26.18
N THR A 187 5.40 -10.89 25.65
CA THR A 187 4.10 -10.75 26.31
C THR A 187 3.65 -12.04 26.97
N ASN A 188 4.23 -13.18 26.60
CA ASN A 188 3.77 -14.52 26.96
C ASN A 188 2.29 -14.76 26.60
N LYS A 189 1.85 -14.19 25.48
CA LYS A 189 0.49 -14.23 24.96
C LYS A 189 0.51 -14.35 23.43
N PRO A 190 -0.50 -14.96 22.78
CA PRO A 190 -0.65 -14.87 21.33
C PRO A 190 -0.68 -13.42 20.86
N PHE A 191 -0.05 -13.11 19.72
CA PHE A 191 0.00 -11.72 19.22
C PHE A 191 -1.41 -11.14 19.05
N ALA A 192 -2.40 -11.96 18.68
CA ALA A 192 -3.78 -11.54 18.48
C ALA A 192 -4.41 -11.00 19.77
N GLU A 193 -4.11 -11.62 20.92
CA GLU A 193 -4.57 -11.15 22.24
C GLU A 193 -3.92 -9.81 22.59
N PHE A 194 -2.62 -9.66 22.34
CA PHE A 194 -1.92 -8.40 22.59
C PHE A 194 -2.50 -7.24 21.76
N PHE A 195 -2.82 -7.47 20.49
CA PHE A 195 -3.46 -6.47 19.63
C PHE A 195 -4.86 -6.14 20.14
N GLY A 196 -5.64 -7.16 20.50
CA GLY A 196 -6.96 -7.02 21.10
C GLY A 196 -6.96 -6.13 22.34
N GLU A 197 -6.04 -6.39 23.27
CA GLU A 197 -5.93 -5.64 24.53
C GLU A 197 -5.38 -4.22 24.33
N ARG A 198 -4.28 -4.09 23.60
CA ARG A 198 -3.49 -2.85 23.57
C ARG A 198 -3.89 -1.88 22.48
N GLN A 199 -4.60 -2.35 21.45
CA GLN A 199 -5.00 -1.52 20.32
C GLN A 199 -6.51 -1.55 20.12
N PHE A 200 -7.13 -2.75 20.00
CA PHE A 200 -8.56 -2.82 19.64
C PHE A 200 -9.45 -2.31 20.77
N LYS A 201 -9.28 -2.86 21.98
CA LYS A 201 -10.02 -2.39 23.17
C LYS A 201 -9.68 -0.95 23.52
N THR A 202 -8.41 -0.57 23.40
CA THR A 202 -7.95 0.81 23.65
C THR A 202 -8.64 1.81 22.71
N ALA A 203 -8.72 1.53 21.41
CA ALA A 203 -9.36 2.42 20.44
C ALA A 203 -10.87 2.19 20.27
N GLY A 204 -11.43 1.15 20.88
CA GLY A 204 -12.84 0.80 20.76
C GLY A 204 -13.20 0.15 19.41
N LEU A 205 -12.28 -0.61 18.80
CA LEU A 205 -12.47 -1.25 17.50
C LEU A 205 -13.35 -2.49 17.65
N LYS A 206 -14.61 -2.41 17.23
CA LYS A 206 -15.61 -3.48 17.45
C LYS A 206 -15.70 -4.46 16.28
N ASN A 207 -15.23 -4.05 15.11
CA ASN A 207 -15.33 -4.78 13.85
C ASN A 207 -13.96 -5.12 13.27
N THR A 208 -12.92 -5.08 14.11
CA THR A 208 -11.54 -5.38 13.72
C THR A 208 -11.13 -6.73 14.28
N VAL A 209 -10.84 -7.68 13.38
CA VAL A 209 -10.54 -9.07 13.73
C VAL A 209 -9.45 -9.65 12.84
N PHE A 210 -8.71 -10.62 13.37
CA PHE A 210 -7.84 -11.44 12.56
C PHE A 210 -8.65 -12.50 11.80
N GLY A 211 -8.29 -12.76 10.54
CA GLY A 211 -8.83 -13.87 9.77
C GLY A 211 -8.55 -13.80 8.27
N ASP A 212 -8.93 -14.87 7.58
CA ASP A 212 -8.85 -15.00 6.12
C ASP A 212 -10.10 -15.67 5.53
N SER A 213 -10.01 -16.19 4.30
CA SER A 213 -11.16 -16.79 3.61
C SER A 213 -11.66 -18.11 4.24
N ARG A 214 -10.94 -18.68 5.22
CA ARG A 214 -11.30 -19.89 5.96
C ARG A 214 -12.10 -19.57 7.23
N ASP A 215 -12.01 -18.34 7.72
CA ASP A 215 -12.64 -17.91 8.96
C ASP A 215 -14.07 -17.40 8.71
N ILE A 216 -15.00 -17.70 9.61
CA ILE A 216 -16.37 -17.18 9.56
C ILE A 216 -16.38 -15.82 10.27
N ILE A 217 -16.36 -14.76 9.47
CA ILE A 217 -16.39 -13.37 9.97
C ILE A 217 -17.78 -12.77 9.66
N PRO A 218 -18.57 -12.38 10.67
CA PRO A 218 -19.84 -11.69 10.45
C PRO A 218 -19.66 -10.40 9.66
N HIS A 219 -20.59 -10.09 8.76
CA HIS A 219 -20.57 -8.89 7.89
C HIS A 219 -19.35 -8.77 6.97
N TYR A 220 -18.60 -9.83 6.77
CA TYR A 220 -17.45 -9.83 5.88
C TYR A 220 -17.85 -9.64 4.41
N ALA A 221 -17.19 -8.71 3.73
CA ALA A 221 -17.29 -8.54 2.28
C ALA A 221 -16.36 -9.53 1.57
N PRO A 222 -16.90 -10.47 0.76
CA PRO A 222 -16.07 -11.30 -0.10
C PRO A 222 -15.12 -10.47 -0.95
N SER A 223 -13.91 -10.98 -1.15
CA SER A 223 -12.98 -10.35 -2.07
C SER A 223 -13.29 -10.74 -3.50
N TYR A 224 -13.10 -9.79 -4.40
CA TYR A 224 -13.18 -10.00 -5.84
C TYR A 224 -11.85 -9.66 -6.54
N SER A 225 -11.65 -10.24 -7.71
CA SER A 225 -10.61 -9.84 -8.67
C SER A 225 -11.11 -10.08 -10.09
N TYR A 226 -10.62 -9.28 -11.04
CA TYR A 226 -10.84 -9.55 -12.46
C TYR A 226 -9.83 -10.60 -12.95
N ARG A 227 -10.32 -11.67 -13.57
CA ARG A 227 -9.49 -12.76 -14.09
C ARG A 227 -9.62 -12.84 -15.60
N SER A 228 -8.46 -12.95 -16.26
CA SER A 228 -8.34 -13.17 -17.71
C SER A 228 -8.09 -14.64 -18.08
N PHE A 229 -8.00 -15.53 -17.08
CA PHE A 229 -7.81 -16.96 -17.25
C PHE A 229 -8.73 -17.77 -16.33
N PHE A 230 -9.30 -18.85 -16.86
CA PHE A 230 -10.04 -19.87 -16.12
C PHE A 230 -9.62 -21.26 -16.63
N ASP A 231 -9.34 -22.19 -15.72
CA ASP A 231 -8.93 -23.56 -16.03
C ASP A 231 -7.77 -23.64 -17.05
N GLY A 232 -6.78 -22.77 -16.88
CA GLY A 232 -5.62 -22.66 -17.77
C GLY A 232 -5.88 -22.03 -19.14
N LYS A 233 -7.12 -21.60 -19.42
CA LYS A 233 -7.50 -21.00 -20.70
C LYS A 233 -7.73 -19.51 -20.55
N ARG A 234 -7.19 -18.74 -21.49
CA ARG A 234 -7.47 -17.30 -21.59
C ARG A 234 -8.93 -17.09 -22.02
N ILE A 235 -9.62 -16.18 -21.36
CA ILE A 235 -10.97 -15.74 -21.75
C ILE A 235 -10.91 -14.43 -22.55
N ASN A 236 -11.94 -14.17 -23.35
CA ASN A 236 -11.98 -13.01 -24.24
C ASN A 236 -12.08 -11.67 -23.49
N GLU A 237 -12.78 -11.67 -22.36
CA GLU A 237 -13.01 -10.49 -21.53
C GLU A 237 -12.77 -10.85 -20.07
N ASP A 238 -12.13 -9.93 -19.33
CA ASP A 238 -11.88 -10.13 -17.91
C ASP A 238 -13.20 -10.30 -17.15
N LYS A 239 -13.29 -11.38 -16.39
CA LYS A 239 -14.48 -11.72 -15.61
C LYS A 239 -14.24 -11.45 -14.13
N LEU A 240 -15.20 -10.81 -13.48
CA LEU A 240 -15.20 -10.65 -12.02
C LEU A 240 -15.36 -12.04 -11.38
N ALA A 241 -14.45 -12.37 -10.47
CA ALA A 241 -14.43 -13.66 -9.78
C ALA A 241 -14.24 -13.45 -8.28
N ASN A 242 -14.73 -14.41 -7.49
CA ASN A 242 -14.34 -14.51 -6.09
C ASN A 242 -12.83 -14.70 -6.00
N ASN A 243 -12.22 -14.01 -5.05
CA ASN A 243 -10.81 -14.10 -4.76
C ASN A 243 -10.62 -14.74 -3.39
N TYR A 244 -10.24 -16.00 -3.39
CA TYR A 244 -9.94 -16.76 -2.19
C TYR A 244 -8.46 -16.61 -1.83
N TYR A 245 -8.17 -16.40 -0.55
CA TYR A 245 -6.81 -16.30 -0.03
C TYR A 245 -6.73 -16.79 1.41
N GLU A 246 -5.55 -17.28 1.78
CA GLU A 246 -5.22 -17.79 3.09
C GLU A 246 -4.08 -16.99 3.72
N PHE A 247 -4.20 -16.72 5.01
CA PHE A 247 -3.17 -16.16 5.88
C PHE A 247 -3.00 -17.13 7.06
N PRO A 248 -2.10 -18.12 6.93
CA PRO A 248 -1.76 -19.02 8.03
C PRO A 248 -1.49 -18.22 9.31
N ASP A 249 -1.98 -18.69 10.46
CA ASP A 249 -2.06 -17.91 11.70
C ASP A 249 -0.74 -17.23 12.07
N PHE A 250 0.38 -17.94 11.94
CA PHE A 250 1.71 -17.43 12.24
C PHE A 250 2.17 -16.27 11.34
N THR A 251 1.54 -16.07 10.19
CA THR A 251 1.83 -14.95 9.26
C THR A 251 0.89 -13.75 9.44
N ARG A 252 -0.14 -13.86 10.28
CA ARG A 252 -1.22 -12.87 10.34
C ARG A 252 -0.76 -11.49 10.82
N THR A 253 0.37 -11.36 11.53
CA THR A 253 1.02 -10.07 11.84
C THR A 253 1.46 -9.29 10.59
N SER A 254 1.49 -9.93 9.42
CA SER A 254 1.87 -9.31 8.16
C SER A 254 0.66 -8.87 7.33
N ALA A 255 -0.47 -9.59 7.37
CA ALA A 255 -1.60 -9.33 6.45
C ALA A 255 -2.99 -9.76 6.96
N GLY A 256 -3.11 -10.27 8.18
CA GLY A 256 -4.30 -11.03 8.59
C GLY A 256 -5.45 -10.22 9.19
N LEU A 257 -5.46 -8.89 9.14
CA LEU A 257 -6.54 -8.08 9.73
C LEU A 257 -7.65 -7.80 8.72
N ASN A 258 -8.85 -7.74 9.27
CA ASN A 258 -10.07 -7.32 8.61
C ASN A 258 -10.71 -6.25 9.50
N SER A 259 -11.23 -5.17 8.91
CA SER A 259 -11.72 -4.00 9.65
C SER A 259 -12.76 -3.21 8.86
N THR A 260 -13.29 -2.13 9.44
CA THR A 260 -14.12 -1.13 8.77
C THR A 260 -13.36 0.18 8.65
N SER A 261 -13.77 1.08 7.75
CA SER A 261 -13.12 2.39 7.65
C SER A 261 -13.26 3.22 8.94
N GLU A 262 -14.36 3.02 9.66
CA GLU A 262 -14.65 3.71 10.93
C GLU A 262 -13.79 3.20 12.09
N ASP A 263 -13.60 1.89 12.21
CA ASP A 263 -12.66 1.31 13.18
C ASP A 263 -11.22 1.82 12.91
N LEU A 264 -10.77 1.81 11.64
CA LEU A 264 -9.46 2.35 11.29
C LEU A 264 -9.34 3.85 11.62
N ALA A 265 -10.40 4.63 11.40
CA ALA A 265 -10.43 6.04 11.78
C ALA A 265 -10.30 6.23 13.31
N HIS A 266 -11.01 5.43 14.11
CA HIS A 266 -10.86 5.44 15.57
C HIS A 266 -9.48 5.02 16.04
N TRP A 267 -8.86 4.05 15.36
CA TRP A 267 -7.49 3.63 15.64
C TRP A 267 -6.49 4.77 15.35
N ILE A 268 -6.60 5.44 14.20
CA ILE A 268 -5.77 6.60 13.84
C ILE A 268 -5.92 7.73 14.86
N ILE A 269 -7.16 8.09 15.23
CA ILE A 269 -7.43 9.11 16.25
C ILE A 269 -6.75 8.73 17.58
N SER A 270 -6.88 7.48 18.00
CA SER A 270 -6.29 6.96 19.25
C SER A 270 -4.77 6.87 19.21
N LEU A 271 -4.18 6.71 18.03
CA LEU A 271 -2.74 6.75 17.82
C LEU A 271 -2.22 8.18 17.93
N GLN A 272 -2.85 9.13 17.24
CA GLN A 272 -2.41 10.53 17.18
C GLN A 272 -2.64 11.30 18.49
N ASN A 273 -3.64 10.91 19.30
CA ASN A 273 -3.96 11.60 20.56
C ASN A 273 -3.23 11.02 21.79
N GLY A 274 -2.29 10.11 21.60
CA GLY A 274 -1.49 9.56 22.69
C GLY A 274 -2.10 8.36 23.43
N LYS A 275 -3.26 7.84 23.01
CA LYS A 275 -3.95 6.75 23.72
C LYS A 275 -3.31 5.38 23.49
N ILE A 276 -2.79 5.12 22.28
CA ILE A 276 -2.15 3.85 21.91
C ILE A 276 -0.63 3.88 22.16
N LEU A 277 0.03 4.97 21.74
CA LEU A 277 1.44 5.28 22.02
C LEU A 277 1.46 6.58 22.80
N GLN A 278 2.08 6.61 23.97
CA GLN A 278 1.93 7.74 24.90
C GLN A 278 2.90 8.89 24.60
N LYS A 279 4.06 8.59 23.99
CA LYS A 279 5.10 9.58 23.74
C LYS A 279 5.09 10.00 22.27
N GLN A 280 4.94 11.29 22.01
CA GLN A 280 5.04 11.86 20.67
C GLN A 280 6.38 11.50 20.00
N SER A 281 7.48 11.49 20.75
CA SER A 281 8.80 11.09 20.25
C SER A 281 8.84 9.65 19.69
N THR A 282 8.03 8.75 20.24
CA THR A 282 7.92 7.36 19.73
C THR A 282 7.22 7.36 18.36
N LEU A 283 6.15 8.14 18.24
CA LEU A 283 5.39 8.29 16.99
C LEU A 283 6.24 8.97 15.91
N ASP A 284 6.96 10.03 16.26
CA ASP A 284 7.87 10.73 15.36
C ASP A 284 8.99 9.81 14.87
N LEU A 285 9.58 9.01 15.78
CA LEU A 285 10.59 8.01 15.42
C LEU A 285 10.00 6.93 14.50
N MET A 286 8.80 6.43 14.79
CA MET A 286 8.12 5.43 13.95
C MET A 286 7.89 5.95 12.52
N TRP A 287 7.61 7.24 12.37
CA TRP A 287 7.35 7.92 11.10
C TRP A 287 8.58 8.64 10.51
N SER A 288 9.78 8.28 10.95
CA SER A 288 11.05 8.77 10.42
C SER A 288 11.76 7.66 9.63
N PRO A 289 12.54 8.01 8.59
CA PRO A 289 13.28 7.04 7.80
C PRO A 289 14.35 6.34 8.66
N ALA A 290 14.62 5.08 8.35
CA ALA A 290 15.86 4.43 8.75
C ALA A 290 16.95 4.77 7.72
N THR A 291 18.14 4.20 7.90
CA THR A 291 19.29 4.46 7.02
C THR A 291 19.83 3.14 6.49
N PHE A 292 20.06 3.08 5.18
CA PHE A 292 20.86 2.00 4.56
C PHE A 292 22.32 2.09 5.00
N ASN A 293 23.10 1.03 4.81
CA ASN A 293 24.54 1.01 5.16
C ASN A 293 25.34 2.10 4.44
N ASN A 294 24.86 2.60 3.31
CA ASN A 294 25.49 3.68 2.54
C ASN A 294 25.02 5.09 2.93
N GLY A 295 24.29 5.25 4.03
CA GLY A 295 23.85 6.55 4.53
C GLY A 295 22.57 7.10 3.89
N ARG A 296 22.03 6.44 2.85
CA ARG A 296 20.77 6.88 2.24
C ARG A 296 19.57 6.59 3.14
N PRO A 297 18.56 7.47 3.18
CA PRO A 297 17.32 7.22 3.92
C PRO A 297 16.48 6.12 3.24
N THR A 298 15.68 5.41 4.02
CA THR A 298 14.68 4.46 3.52
C THR A 298 13.37 5.16 3.17
N ASP A 299 12.70 4.72 2.10
CA ASP A 299 11.35 5.19 1.74
C ASP A 299 10.24 4.48 2.56
N TRP A 300 10.54 3.29 3.07
CA TRP A 300 9.72 2.59 4.05
C TRP A 300 10.14 2.98 5.47
N VAL A 301 9.19 3.36 6.31
CA VAL A 301 9.43 3.70 7.73
C VAL A 301 8.84 2.63 8.64
N ARG A 302 9.15 2.66 9.94
CA ARG A 302 8.95 1.52 10.87
C ARG A 302 7.49 1.04 10.95
N GLY A 303 7.09 0.07 10.12
CA GLY A 303 5.69 -0.38 10.02
C GLY A 303 4.87 0.20 8.86
N TRP A 304 5.36 1.21 8.16
CA TRP A 304 4.57 2.05 7.24
C TRP A 304 5.20 2.14 5.86
N GLY A 305 4.44 1.74 4.85
CA GLY A 305 4.92 1.50 3.50
C GLY A 305 4.72 2.62 2.51
N ILE A 306 3.98 3.65 2.93
CA ILE A 306 3.89 4.91 2.19
C ILE A 306 4.43 5.99 3.12
N ALA A 307 5.57 6.58 2.77
CA ALA A 307 6.12 7.73 3.49
C ALA A 307 6.43 8.86 2.50
N LYS A 308 5.50 9.80 2.39
CA LYS A 308 5.68 11.04 1.60
C LYS A 308 6.33 12.08 2.50
N LEU A 309 7.66 12.01 2.64
CA LEU A 309 8.47 12.90 3.49
C LEU A 309 8.79 14.25 2.82
N ARG A 310 7.78 14.84 2.18
CA ARG A 310 7.87 16.15 1.51
C ARG A 310 7.87 17.31 2.53
N LYS A 311 8.36 18.48 2.10
CA LYS A 311 8.49 19.69 2.93
C LYS A 311 7.16 20.16 3.53
N ASN A 312 6.10 20.14 2.73
CA ASN A 312 4.75 20.49 3.13
C ASN A 312 3.83 19.29 2.94
N HIS A 313 2.80 19.16 3.77
CA HIS A 313 1.82 18.08 3.70
C HIS A 313 2.44 16.69 3.83
N LYS A 314 3.41 16.50 4.74
CA LYS A 314 4.01 15.19 5.01
C LYS A 314 2.90 14.16 5.21
N ALA A 315 3.03 13.00 4.56
CA ALA A 315 2.07 11.92 4.73
C ALA A 315 2.76 10.60 5.07
N VAL A 316 2.11 9.80 5.90
CA VAL A 316 2.52 8.42 6.22
C VAL A 316 1.31 7.50 6.16
N GLY A 317 1.51 6.27 5.74
CA GLY A 317 0.40 5.35 5.54
C GLY A 317 0.83 3.99 5.01
N MET A 318 -0.13 3.28 4.45
CA MET A 318 0.06 1.93 3.94
C MET A 318 -1.01 1.62 2.90
N SER A 319 -0.66 0.73 1.95
CA SER A 319 -1.64 0.05 1.11
C SER A 319 -1.58 -1.47 1.36
N GLY A 320 -2.70 -2.13 1.10
CA GLY A 320 -2.88 -3.55 1.37
C GLY A 320 -3.69 -4.22 0.29
N GLY A 321 -3.11 -5.27 -0.30
CA GLY A 321 -3.76 -6.11 -1.32
C GLY A 321 -4.21 -5.34 -2.56
N ASN A 322 -3.66 -4.15 -2.80
CA ASN A 322 -4.06 -3.26 -3.88
C ASN A 322 -5.60 -2.98 -3.84
N ARG A 323 -6.17 -2.89 -2.63
CA ARG A 323 -7.62 -2.73 -2.39
C ARG A 323 -7.98 -1.97 -1.13
N SER A 324 -7.01 -1.70 -0.27
CA SER A 324 -7.16 -0.92 0.95
C SER A 324 -5.99 0.03 1.07
N ALA A 325 -6.24 1.29 1.43
CA ALA A 325 -5.20 2.26 1.69
C ALA A 325 -5.63 3.24 2.78
N LEU A 326 -4.65 3.73 3.53
CA LEU A 326 -4.83 4.87 4.42
C LEU A 326 -3.62 5.79 4.34
N LEU A 327 -3.86 7.08 4.51
CA LEU A 327 -2.84 8.12 4.65
C LEU A 327 -3.19 9.03 5.81
N ILE A 328 -2.18 9.36 6.60
CA ILE A 328 -2.23 10.32 7.70
C ILE A 328 -1.32 11.48 7.31
N TYR A 329 -1.81 12.70 7.46
CA TYR A 329 -1.10 13.96 7.25
C TYR A 329 -0.98 14.66 8.60
N PRO A 330 0.11 14.41 9.36
CA PRO A 330 0.21 14.87 10.74
C PRO A 330 0.14 16.40 10.86
N ASP A 331 0.85 17.11 9.99
CA ASP A 331 0.94 18.58 9.99
C ASP A 331 -0.38 19.23 9.57
N ASP A 332 -1.21 18.50 8.83
CA ASP A 332 -2.49 18.97 8.34
C ASP A 332 -3.65 18.55 9.25
N HIS A 333 -3.44 17.72 10.28
CA HIS A 333 -4.51 17.13 11.09
C HIS A 333 -5.58 16.40 10.25
N LEU A 334 -5.15 15.69 9.19
CA LEU A 334 -6.03 14.98 8.26
C LEU A 334 -5.62 13.51 8.20
N ALA A 335 -6.59 12.60 8.10
CA ALA A 335 -6.35 11.24 7.64
C ALA A 335 -7.49 10.77 6.73
N VAL A 336 -7.15 9.95 5.75
CA VAL A 336 -8.11 9.37 4.81
C VAL A 336 -7.92 7.86 4.81
N ILE A 337 -9.04 7.13 4.81
CA ILE A 337 -9.10 5.67 4.77
C ILE A 337 -10.01 5.28 3.62
N VAL A 338 -9.55 4.37 2.76
CA VAL A 338 -10.33 3.81 1.64
C VAL A 338 -10.18 2.30 1.65
N LEU A 339 -11.30 1.59 1.81
CA LEU A 339 -11.39 0.13 1.76
C LEU A 339 -12.28 -0.27 0.60
N THR A 340 -11.87 -1.27 -0.17
CA THR A 340 -12.63 -1.81 -1.30
C THR A 340 -12.59 -3.33 -1.29
N ASN A 341 -13.59 -3.98 -1.88
CA ASN A 341 -13.62 -5.43 -2.03
C ASN A 341 -13.06 -5.93 -3.37
N LEU A 342 -12.30 -5.09 -4.10
CA LEU A 342 -11.70 -5.46 -5.39
C LEU A 342 -10.16 -5.38 -5.33
N VAL A 343 -9.49 -6.53 -5.46
CA VAL A 343 -8.02 -6.58 -5.64
C VAL A 343 -7.64 -5.91 -6.96
N GLY A 344 -6.67 -5.01 -6.92
CA GLY A 344 -6.21 -4.25 -8.08
C GLY A 344 -6.89 -2.89 -8.25
N SER A 345 -7.79 -2.51 -7.33
CA SER A 345 -8.46 -1.21 -7.38
C SER A 345 -7.54 -0.03 -7.04
N ALA A 346 -6.36 -0.27 -6.44
CA ALA A 346 -5.32 0.71 -6.13
C ALA A 346 -5.85 2.01 -5.48
N PRO A 347 -6.52 1.93 -4.31
CA PRO A 347 -6.98 3.14 -3.62
C PRO A 347 -5.87 4.14 -3.30
N GLU A 348 -4.62 3.68 -3.17
CA GLU A 348 -3.44 4.54 -3.07
C GLU A 348 -3.27 5.52 -4.23
N ASP A 349 -3.86 5.24 -5.40
CA ASP A 349 -3.77 6.14 -6.57
C ASP A 349 -4.73 7.32 -6.52
N PHE A 350 -5.80 7.27 -5.72
CA PHE A 350 -6.82 8.33 -5.67
C PHE A 350 -7.09 8.85 -4.25
N ILE A 351 -6.48 8.27 -3.22
CA ILE A 351 -6.67 8.69 -1.83
C ILE A 351 -6.24 10.15 -1.59
N GLU A 352 -5.21 10.66 -2.28
CA GLU A 352 -4.81 12.07 -2.18
C GLU A 352 -5.80 13.02 -2.88
N GLU A 353 -6.61 12.55 -3.84
CA GLU A 353 -7.70 13.38 -4.39
C GLU A 353 -8.82 13.60 -3.36
N ILE A 354 -9.11 12.58 -2.54
CA ILE A 354 -10.05 12.71 -1.42
C ILE A 354 -9.47 13.67 -0.37
N ALA A 355 -8.19 13.53 -0.02
CA ALA A 355 -7.52 14.48 0.87
C ALA A 355 -7.57 15.92 0.31
N GLY A 356 -7.39 16.06 -1.01
CA GLY A 356 -7.51 17.30 -1.77
C GLY A 356 -8.88 17.96 -1.76
N CYS A 357 -9.95 17.22 -1.45
CA CYS A 357 -11.28 17.80 -1.24
C CYS A 357 -11.33 18.64 0.04
N TYR A 358 -10.46 18.36 1.01
CA TYR A 358 -10.35 19.09 2.28
C TYR A 358 -9.22 20.12 2.24
N ILE A 359 -8.07 19.75 1.68
CA ILE A 359 -6.90 20.64 1.51
C ILE A 359 -6.40 20.53 0.06
N PRO A 360 -6.82 21.43 -0.84
CA PRO A 360 -6.50 21.36 -2.27
C PRO A 360 -5.00 21.28 -2.59
N ASP A 361 -4.15 21.90 -1.76
CA ASP A 361 -2.70 21.95 -1.95
C ASP A 361 -2.02 20.59 -1.78
N ILE A 362 -2.64 19.63 -1.09
CA ILE A 362 -2.13 18.24 -0.99
C ILE A 362 -1.92 17.62 -2.37
N ILE A 363 -2.83 17.88 -3.31
CA ILE A 363 -2.73 17.33 -4.66
C ILE A 363 -1.49 17.86 -5.38
N LYS A 364 -1.22 19.16 -5.26
CA LYS A 364 -0.07 19.81 -5.91
C LYS A 364 1.26 19.42 -5.24
N ALA A 365 1.22 19.04 -3.98
CA ALA A 365 2.39 18.60 -3.22
C ALA A 365 2.88 17.20 -3.62
N ASP A 366 2.12 16.44 -4.41
CA ASP A 366 2.53 15.16 -4.98
C ASP A 366 2.56 15.24 -6.52
N PRO A 367 3.75 15.25 -7.14
CA PRO A 367 3.85 15.35 -8.60
C PRO A 367 3.09 14.26 -9.35
N LEU A 368 3.08 13.03 -8.83
CA LEU A 368 2.39 11.90 -9.45
C LEU A 368 0.87 12.07 -9.40
N THR A 369 0.30 12.39 -8.24
CA THR A 369 -1.15 12.63 -8.07
C THR A 369 -1.59 13.82 -8.92
N TYR A 370 -0.83 14.92 -8.89
CA TYR A 370 -1.13 16.10 -9.71
C TYR A 370 -1.13 15.76 -11.19
N LEU A 371 -0.12 15.02 -11.67
CA LEU A 371 -0.04 14.55 -13.05
C LEU A 371 -1.25 13.67 -13.40
N ARG A 372 -1.52 12.63 -12.60
CA ARG A 372 -2.63 11.69 -12.82
C ARG A 372 -3.97 12.40 -12.93
N LYS A 373 -4.28 13.28 -11.98
CA LYS A 373 -5.54 14.03 -11.95
C LYS A 373 -5.73 14.90 -13.20
N ASN A 374 -4.65 15.51 -13.70
CA ASN A 374 -4.72 16.33 -14.90
C ASN A 374 -4.86 15.47 -16.17
N LEU A 375 -4.07 14.41 -16.32
CA LEU A 375 -4.16 13.52 -17.49
C LEU A 375 -5.48 12.78 -17.60
N GLN A 376 -6.16 12.48 -16.48
CA GLN A 376 -7.54 11.98 -16.50
C GLN A 376 -8.53 12.95 -17.18
N LYS A 377 -8.26 14.27 -17.13
CA LYS A 377 -9.10 15.29 -17.75
C LYS A 377 -8.66 15.63 -19.17
N THR A 378 -7.36 15.70 -19.40
CA THR A 378 -6.78 16.21 -20.64
C THR A 378 -6.37 15.12 -21.62
N GLY A 379 -6.38 13.84 -21.22
CA GLY A 379 -5.84 12.73 -22.01
C GLY A 379 -4.38 12.43 -21.69
N TYR A 380 -4.03 11.14 -21.74
CA TYR A 380 -2.70 10.62 -21.37
C TYR A 380 -1.64 10.88 -22.45
N GLU A 381 -2.06 11.03 -23.70
CA GLU A 381 -1.20 11.41 -24.82
C GLU A 381 -0.49 12.75 -24.60
N ASN A 382 -1.06 13.62 -23.75
CA ASN A 382 -0.52 14.93 -23.40
C ASN A 382 0.47 14.89 -22.22
N ALA A 383 0.86 13.70 -21.73
CA ALA A 383 1.73 13.52 -20.56
C ALA A 383 3.03 14.34 -20.62
N ILE A 384 3.77 14.25 -21.74
CA ILE A 384 5.05 14.96 -21.90
C ILE A 384 4.84 16.47 -21.96
N ASP A 385 3.82 16.94 -22.68
CA ASP A 385 3.56 18.38 -22.84
C ASP A 385 3.06 19.00 -21.54
N PHE A 386 2.26 18.26 -20.76
CA PHE A 386 1.90 18.65 -19.41
C PHE A 386 3.14 18.88 -18.54
N VAL A 387 4.04 17.89 -18.47
CA VAL A 387 5.24 18.01 -17.62
C VAL A 387 6.17 19.12 -18.11
N LYS A 388 6.32 19.30 -19.43
CA LYS A 388 7.08 20.43 -19.98
C LYS A 388 6.52 21.78 -19.57
N ASN A 389 5.20 21.94 -19.56
CA ASN A 389 4.56 23.19 -19.17
C ASN A 389 4.62 23.42 -17.66
N GLU A 390 4.41 22.37 -16.87
CA GLU A 390 4.50 22.46 -15.40
C GLU A 390 5.91 22.83 -14.96
N LYS A 391 6.95 22.23 -15.56
CA LYS A 391 8.36 22.55 -15.27
C LYS A 391 8.75 24.01 -15.55
N LYS A 392 8.00 24.74 -16.39
CA LYS A 392 8.23 26.18 -16.60
C LYS A 392 7.81 27.01 -15.38
N GLN A 393 6.82 26.55 -14.62
CA GLN A 393 6.27 27.24 -13.46
C GLN A 393 6.85 26.69 -12.15
N ASN A 394 7.10 25.39 -12.11
CA ASN A 394 7.63 24.65 -10.98
C ASN A 394 8.82 23.77 -11.45
N PRO A 395 10.05 24.31 -11.45
CA PRO A 395 11.24 23.57 -11.91
C PRO A 395 11.48 22.25 -11.17
N ASP A 396 11.01 22.12 -9.92
CA ASP A 396 11.15 20.94 -9.08
C ASP A 396 10.09 19.86 -9.36
N PHE A 397 9.15 20.10 -10.29
CA PHE A 397 8.12 19.14 -10.65
C PHE A 397 8.72 17.89 -11.30
N MET A 398 8.89 16.83 -10.50
CA MET A 398 9.53 15.59 -10.93
C MET A 398 8.86 14.37 -10.26
N PRO A 399 7.86 13.73 -10.92
CA PRO A 399 7.34 12.44 -10.44
C PRO A 399 8.44 11.37 -10.51
N GLN A 400 8.53 10.49 -9.50
CA GLN A 400 9.61 9.52 -9.41
C GLN A 400 9.53 8.46 -10.52
N GLU A 401 10.69 7.99 -10.98
CA GLU A 401 10.82 6.97 -12.03
C GLU A 401 10.04 5.70 -11.69
N SER A 402 10.25 5.18 -10.48
CA SER A 402 9.60 3.96 -9.99
C SER A 402 8.09 4.11 -9.86
N GLU A 403 7.60 5.29 -9.45
CA GLU A 403 6.19 5.60 -9.33
C GLU A 403 5.49 5.66 -10.69
N LEU A 404 6.11 6.30 -11.69
CA LEU A 404 5.63 6.31 -13.07
C LEU A 404 5.59 4.90 -13.64
N ASN A 405 6.65 4.12 -13.41
CA ASN A 405 6.75 2.74 -13.87
C ASN A 405 5.63 1.89 -13.28
N ASN A 406 5.42 1.96 -11.97
CA ASN A 406 4.35 1.27 -11.26
C ASN A 406 2.96 1.68 -11.76
N TRP A 407 2.75 2.97 -12.03
CA TRP A 407 1.49 3.46 -12.59
C TRP A 407 1.25 2.91 -14.01
N GLY A 408 2.28 2.89 -14.86
CA GLY A 408 2.21 2.30 -16.20
C GLY A 408 1.81 0.82 -16.17
N TYR A 409 2.39 0.03 -15.26
CA TYR A 409 2.02 -1.37 -15.08
C TYR A 409 0.59 -1.56 -14.54
N ARG A 410 0.10 -0.69 -13.67
CA ARG A 410 -1.31 -0.72 -13.20
C ARG A 410 -2.30 -0.44 -14.33
N LEU A 411 -2.00 0.52 -15.19
CA LEU A 411 -2.79 0.80 -16.40
C LEU A 411 -2.79 -0.41 -17.33
N LEU A 412 -1.62 -1.04 -17.54
CA LEU A 412 -1.50 -2.23 -18.36
C LEU A 412 -2.30 -3.42 -17.79
N ALA A 413 -2.25 -3.64 -16.47
CA ALA A 413 -3.03 -4.66 -15.78
C ALA A 413 -4.55 -4.43 -15.89
N SER A 414 -4.97 -3.16 -16.05
CA SER A 414 -6.36 -2.75 -16.28
C SER A 414 -6.74 -2.72 -17.77
N ASN A 415 -5.90 -3.30 -18.64
CA ASN A 415 -6.06 -3.32 -20.10
C ASN A 415 -6.09 -1.92 -20.76
N GLN A 416 -5.55 -0.89 -20.10
CA GLN A 416 -5.42 0.48 -20.60
C GLN A 416 -4.07 0.67 -21.31
N LYS A 417 -3.88 -0.06 -22.42
CA LYS A 417 -2.57 -0.17 -23.10
C LYS A 417 -2.07 1.16 -23.66
N LYS A 418 -2.96 2.03 -24.17
CA LYS A 418 -2.58 3.31 -24.78
C LYS A 418 -2.11 4.30 -23.71
N GLU A 419 -2.81 4.32 -22.58
CA GLU A 419 -2.49 5.11 -21.41
C GLU A 419 -1.17 4.64 -20.80
N ALA A 420 -0.99 3.32 -20.62
CA ALA A 420 0.26 2.73 -20.16
C ALA A 420 1.44 3.12 -21.07
N LEU A 421 1.28 3.01 -22.40
CA LEU A 421 2.28 3.42 -23.37
C LEU A 421 2.71 4.89 -23.19
N ALA A 422 1.76 5.80 -22.99
CA ALA A 422 2.04 7.22 -22.79
C ALA A 422 2.82 7.48 -21.50
N ILE A 423 2.49 6.76 -20.41
CA ILE A 423 3.21 6.89 -19.13
C ILE A 423 4.62 6.29 -19.20
N PHE A 424 4.81 5.12 -19.82
CA PHE A 424 6.15 4.56 -20.02
C PHE A 424 7.02 5.46 -20.92
N LYS A 425 6.43 6.06 -21.96
CA LYS A 425 7.11 7.05 -22.80
C LYS A 425 7.49 8.30 -22.00
N LEU A 426 6.62 8.79 -21.12
CA LEU A 426 6.95 9.90 -20.21
C LEU A 426 8.10 9.52 -19.27
N ASN A 427 8.13 8.29 -18.76
CA ASN A 427 9.18 7.82 -17.86
C ASN A 427 10.56 7.90 -18.54
N VAL A 428 10.67 7.38 -19.77
CA VAL A 428 11.90 7.52 -20.59
C VAL A 428 12.26 8.98 -20.85
N TYR A 429 11.27 9.84 -21.12
CA TYR A 429 11.51 11.28 -21.34
C TYR A 429 12.10 11.97 -20.10
N LEU A 430 11.65 11.61 -18.90
CA LEU A 430 12.13 12.20 -17.64
C LEU A 430 13.42 11.57 -17.13
N TYR A 431 13.65 10.29 -17.44
CA TYR A 431 14.76 9.49 -16.96
C TYR A 431 15.50 8.79 -18.11
N PRO A 432 16.18 9.56 -19.00
CA PRO A 432 16.85 9.02 -20.18
C PRO A 432 18.06 8.12 -19.86
N ASP A 433 18.49 8.08 -18.60
CA ASP A 433 19.58 7.20 -18.13
C ASP A 433 19.05 5.98 -17.34
N SER A 434 17.71 5.83 -17.21
CA SER A 434 17.10 4.70 -16.50
C SER A 434 16.90 3.51 -17.42
N TRP A 435 17.75 2.48 -17.28
CA TRP A 435 17.58 1.21 -18.01
C TRP A 435 16.19 0.59 -17.79
N ASN A 436 15.62 0.75 -16.58
CA ASN A 436 14.31 0.22 -16.20
C ASN A 436 13.16 0.93 -16.96
N ALA A 437 13.26 2.25 -17.16
CA ALA A 437 12.29 3.00 -17.95
C ALA A 437 12.27 2.54 -19.42
N TYR A 438 13.44 2.23 -19.99
CA TYR A 438 13.53 1.65 -21.33
C TYR A 438 12.99 0.22 -21.41
N ASP A 439 13.24 -0.61 -20.38
CA ASP A 439 12.76 -1.99 -20.33
C ASP A 439 11.22 -2.05 -20.39
N SER A 440 10.56 -1.28 -19.52
CA SER A 440 9.10 -1.24 -19.45
C SER A 440 8.46 -0.58 -20.68
N TYR A 441 9.09 0.45 -21.25
CA TYR A 441 8.64 1.03 -22.51
C TYR A 441 8.79 0.07 -23.70
N GLY A 442 9.87 -0.71 -23.73
CA GLY A 442 10.05 -1.79 -24.70
C GLY A 442 8.96 -2.85 -24.58
N GLU A 443 8.64 -3.27 -23.36
CA GLU A 443 7.64 -4.31 -23.09
C GLU A 443 6.26 -3.93 -23.67
N ILE A 444 5.78 -2.72 -23.41
CA ILE A 444 4.47 -2.28 -23.90
C ILE A 444 4.44 -2.16 -25.43
N LEU A 445 5.53 -1.69 -26.06
CA LEU A 445 5.63 -1.61 -27.52
C LEU A 445 5.50 -2.99 -28.16
N LEU A 446 6.18 -4.01 -27.60
CA LEU A 446 6.05 -5.39 -28.07
C LEU A 446 4.61 -5.91 -27.90
N LYS A 447 3.94 -5.65 -26.76
CA LYS A 447 2.53 -6.03 -26.53
C LYS A 447 1.55 -5.32 -27.46
N MET A 448 1.95 -4.20 -28.06
CA MET A 448 1.19 -3.45 -29.05
C MET A 448 1.56 -3.81 -30.50
N GLY A 449 2.50 -4.74 -30.72
CA GLY A 449 2.92 -5.18 -32.05
C GLY A 449 4.03 -4.33 -32.69
N GLU A 450 4.56 -3.33 -31.99
CA GLU A 450 5.62 -2.42 -32.45
C GLU A 450 7.01 -3.07 -32.28
N LYS A 451 7.23 -4.23 -32.93
CA LYS A 451 8.41 -5.09 -32.73
C LYS A 451 9.74 -4.35 -32.88
N ASN A 452 9.90 -3.52 -33.91
CA ASN A 452 11.14 -2.80 -34.18
C ASN A 452 11.45 -1.78 -33.08
N LYS A 453 10.48 -0.96 -32.69
CA LYS A 453 10.65 0.04 -31.63
C LYS A 453 10.88 -0.62 -30.27
N GLY A 454 10.14 -1.68 -29.96
CA GLY A 454 10.36 -2.44 -28.72
C GLY A 454 11.77 -3.03 -28.63
N THR A 455 12.26 -3.60 -29.74
CA THR A 455 13.64 -4.13 -29.84
C THR A 455 14.68 -3.04 -29.59
N GLU A 456 14.49 -1.84 -30.14
CA GLU A 456 15.38 -0.69 -29.92
C GLU A 456 15.43 -0.29 -28.44
N MET A 457 14.28 -0.23 -27.76
CA MET A 457 14.23 0.12 -26.34
C MET A 457 14.96 -0.91 -25.47
N TYR A 458 14.79 -2.21 -25.72
CA TYR A 458 15.53 -3.25 -24.98
C TYR A 458 17.04 -3.20 -25.24
N LYS A 459 17.47 -2.87 -26.47
CA LYS A 459 18.89 -2.62 -26.75
C LYS A 459 19.43 -1.45 -25.93
N LYS A 460 18.68 -0.34 -25.84
CA LYS A 460 19.08 0.81 -25.03
C LYS A 460 19.09 0.48 -23.53
N SER A 461 18.12 -0.30 -23.05
CA SER A 461 18.11 -0.80 -21.67
C SER A 461 19.39 -1.59 -21.34
N LEU A 462 19.83 -2.49 -22.23
CA LEU A 462 21.07 -3.26 -22.05
C LEU A 462 22.34 -2.43 -22.20
N GLU A 463 22.33 -1.38 -23.02
CA GLU A 463 23.43 -0.42 -23.11
C GLU A 463 23.64 0.30 -21.76
N LEU A 464 22.54 0.70 -21.12
CA LEU A 464 22.55 1.36 -19.81
C LEU A 464 22.81 0.39 -18.64
N ASN A 465 22.36 -0.85 -18.75
CA ASN A 465 22.59 -1.91 -17.77
C ASN A 465 22.86 -3.27 -18.46
N PRO A 466 24.13 -3.62 -18.69
CA PRO A 466 24.52 -4.90 -19.28
C PRO A 466 24.09 -6.13 -18.47
N ASP A 467 23.71 -5.97 -17.20
CA ASP A 467 23.29 -7.06 -16.31
C ASP A 467 21.76 -7.26 -16.30
N ASN A 468 21.00 -6.53 -17.12
CA ASN A 468 19.55 -6.75 -17.27
C ASN A 468 19.25 -8.08 -17.98
N GLU A 469 19.17 -9.17 -17.21
CA GLU A 469 18.87 -10.52 -17.73
C GLU A 469 17.50 -10.62 -18.41
N ASN A 470 16.50 -9.86 -17.95
CA ASN A 470 15.18 -9.82 -18.59
C ASN A 470 15.30 -9.31 -20.03
N GLY A 471 15.97 -8.16 -20.21
CA GLY A 471 16.20 -7.58 -21.53
C GLY A 471 16.98 -8.51 -22.47
N LYS A 472 17.99 -9.24 -21.96
CA LYS A 472 18.71 -10.25 -22.73
C LYS A 472 17.78 -11.35 -23.23
N ASN A 473 16.90 -11.86 -22.36
CA ASN A 473 15.98 -12.94 -22.70
C ASN A 473 14.94 -12.49 -23.72
N VAL A 474 14.34 -11.30 -23.54
CA VAL A 474 13.36 -10.74 -24.49
C VAL A 474 13.98 -10.56 -25.88
N LEU A 475 15.20 -10.01 -25.99
CA LEU A 475 15.88 -9.86 -27.28
C LEU A 475 16.17 -11.21 -27.97
N LYS A 476 16.58 -12.23 -27.21
CA LYS A 476 16.75 -13.60 -27.74
C LYS A 476 15.44 -14.16 -28.30
N GLU A 477 14.33 -13.98 -27.59
CA GLU A 477 13.02 -14.44 -28.06
C GLU A 477 12.54 -13.73 -29.33
N ILE A 478 12.82 -12.42 -29.46
CA ILE A 478 12.50 -11.62 -30.65
C ILE A 478 13.28 -12.15 -31.86
N GLN A 479 14.56 -12.47 -31.67
CA GLN A 479 15.46 -13.01 -32.70
C GLN A 479 15.06 -14.43 -33.13
N ALA A 480 14.66 -15.29 -32.18
CA ALA A 480 14.23 -16.66 -32.48
C ALA A 480 12.90 -16.76 -33.25
N LYS A 481 12.13 -15.67 -33.29
CA LYS A 481 10.86 -15.56 -34.03
C LYS A 481 10.99 -14.85 -35.39
N ASN A 482 12.21 -14.50 -35.79
CA ASN A 482 12.56 -14.05 -37.15
C ASN A 482 13.22 -15.22 -37.88
#